data_AF-A0A1E4B8H2-F1
#
_entry.id   AF-A0A1E4B8H2-F1
#
_cell.length_a   1.000
_cell.length_b   1.000
_cell.length_c   1.000
_cell.angle_alpha   90.00
_cell.angle_beta   90.00
_cell.angle_gamma   90.00
#
_symmetry.space_group_name_H-M   'P 1'
#
loop_
_entity.id
_entity.type
_entity.pdbx_description
1 polymer ?
#
loop_
_entity_poly.entity_id
_entity_poly.type
_entity_poly.pdbx_seq_one_letter_code
_entity_poly.pdbx_strand_id
1 'polypeptide(L)' 'MLIGWTFEILRLALIVRVIASWVRVSPYSRWVRWSYTLSEPILRPLRQVVPTLGMIDVTPIIAYLLLGLLEGFVMGMT' A
#
# COMPACT_ATOMS: atom_id res chain seq x y z
N MET A 1 -19.45 6.55 -3.32
CA MET A 1 -18.60 7.74 -3.51
C MET A 1 -17.42 7.78 -2.54
N LEU A 2 -17.63 7.97 -1.22
CA LEU A 2 -16.54 8.05 -0.23
C LEU A 2 -15.64 6.80 -0.18
N ILE A 3 -16.23 5.61 -0.29
CA ILE A 3 -15.51 4.33 -0.27
C ILE A 3 -14.44 4.27 -1.37
N GLY A 4 -14.79 4.60 -2.61
CA GLY A 4 -13.84 4.61 -3.73
C GLY A 4 -12.69 5.58 -3.51
N TRP A 5 -12.97 6.78 -3.00
CA TRP A 5 -11.91 7.74 -2.64
C TRP A 5 -10.94 7.19 -1.59
N THR A 6 -11.43 6.44 -0.61
CA THR A 6 -10.57 5.79 0.38
C THR A 6 -9.63 4.76 -0.26
N PHE A 7 -10.17 3.89 -1.12
CA PHE A 7 -9.35 2.89 -1.83
C PHE A 7 -8.31 3.53 -2.75
N GLU A 8 -8.67 4.59 -3.47
CA GLU A 8 -7.73 5.33 -4.32
C GLU A 8 -6.58 5.97 -3.53
N ILE A 9 -6.87 6.57 -2.37
CA ILE A 9 -5.82 7.17 -1.53
C ILE A 9 -4.86 6.09 -1.00
N LEU A 10 -5.37 4.92 -0.63
CA LEU A 10 -4.54 3.79 -0.19
C LEU A 10 -3.68 3.24 -1.34
N ARG A 11 -4.25 3.09 -2.53
CA ARG A 11 -3.50 2.70 -3.74
C ARG A 11 -2.39 3.71 -4.05
N LEU A 12 -2.70 4.99 -4.00
CA LEU A 12 -1.72 6.06 -4.22
C LEU A 12 -0.59 5.99 -3.18
N ALA A 13 -0.92 5.78 -1.90
CA ALA A 13 0.08 5.61 -0.85
C ALA A 13 1.01 4.41 -1.13
N LEU A 14 0.48 3.28 -1.62
CA LEU A 14 1.31 2.14 -2.00
C LEU A 14 2.23 2.46 -3.19
N ILE A 15 1.70 3.11 -4.22
CA ILE A 15 2.50 3.51 -5.40
C ILE A 15 3.62 4.46 -4.99
N VAL A 16 3.33 5.50 -4.21
CA VAL A 16 4.33 6.45 -3.72
C VAL A 16 5.40 5.75 -2.90
N ARG A 17 5.03 4.79 -2.05
CA ARG A 17 5.98 4.00 -1.26
C ARG A 17 6.91 3.17 -2.15
N VAL A 18 6.40 2.54 -3.20
CA VAL A 18 7.20 1.76 -4.17
C VAL A 18 8.15 2.66 -4.96
N ILE A 19 7.66 3.79 -5.46
CA ILE A 19 8.51 4.76 -6.16
C ILE A 19 9.61 5.28 -5.22
N ALA A 20 9.24 5.66 -4.00
CA ALA A 20 10.16 6.13 -2.98
C ALA A 20 11.25 5.09 -2.65
N SER A 21 10.93 3.79 -2.66
CA SER A 21 11.91 2.74 -2.43
C SER A 21 12.89 2.58 -3.61
N TRP A 22 12.42 2.70 -4.86
CA TRP A 22 13.28 2.65 -6.05
C TRP A 22 14.26 3.81 -6.12
N VAL A 23 13.81 5.03 -5.80
CA VAL A 23 14.69 6.21 -5.74
C VAL A 23 15.45 6.33 -4.41
N ARG A 24 15.33 5.35 -3.52
CA ARG A 24 16.01 5.27 -2.21
C ARG A 24 15.75 6.49 -1.31
N VAL A 25 14.54 7.05 -1.35
CA VAL A 25 14.13 8.14 -0.47
C VAL A 25 13.87 7.57 0.94
N SER A 26 14.42 8.24 1.95
CA SER A 26 14.21 7.86 3.35
C SER A 26 12.72 7.87 3.72
N PRO A 27 12.19 6.80 4.34
CA PRO A 27 10.80 6.74 4.84
C PRO A 27 10.44 7.86 5.82
N TYR A 28 11.46 8.45 6.47
CA TYR A 28 11.29 9.52 7.44
C TYR A 28 11.19 10.91 6.77
N SER A 29 11.40 11.02 5.47
CA SER A 29 11.25 12.29 4.74
C SER A 29 9.80 12.79 4.79
N ARG A 30 9.60 14.08 5.07
CA ARG A 30 8.27 14.71 5.15
C ARG A 30 7.41 14.48 3.90
N TRP A 31 8.04 14.32 2.75
CA TRP A 31 7.39 14.21 1.45
C TRP A 31 6.76 12.83 1.20
N VAL A 32 7.31 11.77 1.80
CA VAL A 32 6.85 10.40 1.58
C VAL A 32 6.30 9.76 2.84
N ARG A 33 6.59 10.30 4.03
CA ARG A 33 6.18 9.73 5.32
C ARG A 33 4.70 9.39 5.39
N TRP A 34 3.83 10.26 4.84
CA TRP A 34 2.39 10.02 4.80
C TRP A 34 2.03 8.69 4.11
N SER A 35 2.74 8.34 3.03
CA SER A 35 2.51 7.11 2.27
C SER A 35 2.86 5.87 3.09
N TYR A 36 3.93 5.95 3.88
CA TYR A 36 4.33 4.89 4.81
C TYR A 36 3.30 4.76 5.93
N THR A 37 2.89 5.86 6.56
CA THR A 37 1.89 5.84 7.64
C THR A 37 0.55 5.26 7.19
N LEU A 38 0.04 5.64 6.01
CA LEU A 38 -1.25 5.15 5.51
C LEU A 38 -1.21 3.68 5.10
N SER A 39 -0.08 3.23 4.52
CA SER A 39 0.05 1.84 4.05
C SER A 39 0.47 0.85 5.15
N GLU A 40 1.07 1.31 6.25
CA GLU A 40 1.63 0.41 7.29
C GLU A 40 0.60 -0.52 7.95
N PRO A 41 -0.63 -0.10 8.28
CA PRO A 41 -1.64 -1.01 8.85
C PRO A 41 -1.97 -2.20 7.94
N ILE A 42 -1.84 -2.03 6.62
CA ILE A 42 -2.10 -3.07 5.61
C ILE A 42 -0.83 -3.91 5.40
N LEU A 43 0.33 -3.26 5.28
CA LEU A 43 1.58 -3.93 4.96
C LEU A 43 2.17 -4.71 6.14
N ARG A 44 2.03 -4.21 7.38
CA ARG A 44 2.56 -4.88 8.58
C ARG A 44 2.04 -6.31 8.76
N PRO A 45 0.73 -6.60 8.72
CA PRO A 45 0.24 -7.98 8.79
C PRO A 45 0.63 -8.80 7.56
N LEU A 46 0.62 -8.20 6.37
CA LEU A 46 1.02 -8.91 5.15
C LEU A 46 2.49 -9.36 5.19
N ARG A 47 3.41 -8.56 5.77
CA ARG A 47 4.82 -8.96 5.97
C ARG A 47 5.01 -10.14 6.91
N GLN A 48 4.02 -10.46 7.74
CA GLN A 48 4.09 -11.65 8.60
C GLN A 48 3.78 -12.93 7.81
N VAL A 49 3.08 -12.81 6.68
CA VAL A 49 2.67 -13.93 5.83
C VAL A 49 3.54 -14.04 4.58
N VAL A 50 3.89 -12.89 4.01
CA VAL A 50 4.67 -12.79 2.78
C VAL A 50 6.16 -12.77 3.15
N PRO A 51 6.96 -13.77 2.73
CA PRO A 51 8.39 -13.74 2.95
C PRO A 51 9.02 -12.58 2.17
N THR A 52 9.94 -11.86 2.79
CA THR A 52 10.72 -10.82 2.10
C THR A 52 11.60 -11.47 1.04
N LEU A 53 11.38 -11.15 -0.23
CA LEU A 53 12.22 -11.62 -1.34
C LEU A 53 13.49 -10.75 -1.41
N GLY A 54 14.50 -11.14 -0.63
CA GLY A 54 15.77 -10.42 -0.55
C GLY A 54 15.60 -9.01 0.03
N MET A 55 16.12 -7.99 -0.65
CA MET A 55 16.07 -6.59 -0.21
C MET A 55 14.81 -5.84 -0.70
N ILE A 56 13.96 -6.48 -1.50
CA ILE A 56 12.80 -5.84 -2.13
C ILE A 56 11.54 -6.23 -1.35
N ASP A 57 10.86 -5.22 -0.80
CA ASP A 57 9.55 -5.41 -0.18
C ASP A 57 8.50 -5.58 -1.29
N VAL A 58 8.09 -6.82 -1.54
CA VAL A 58 7.06 -7.18 -2.54
C VAL A 58 5.64 -6.99 -1.99
N THR A 59 5.52 -6.83 -0.67
CA THR A 59 4.26 -6.67 0.05
C THR A 59 3.37 -5.55 -0.51
N PRO A 60 3.90 -4.37 -0.96
CA PRO A 60 3.08 -3.33 -1.57
C PRO A 60 2.33 -3.77 -2.82
N ILE A 61 2.90 -4.67 -3.63
CA ILE A 61 2.25 -5.19 -4.84
C ILE A 61 1.08 -6.10 -4.43
N ILE A 62 1.32 -6.99 -3.47
CA ILE A 62 0.28 -7.89 -2.95
C ILE A 62 -0.85 -7.07 -2.31
N ALA A 63 -0.51 -6.05 -1.51
CA ALA A 63 -1.48 -5.16 -0.92
C ALA A 63 -2.31 -4.41 -1.97
N TYR A 64 -1.70 -3.96 -3.07
CA TYR A 64 -2.39 -3.28 -4.16
C TYR A 64 -3.45 -4.19 -4.80
N LEU A 65 -3.10 -5.45 -5.08
CA LEU A 65 -4.03 -6.44 -5.64
C LEU A 65 -5.17 -6.76 -4.65
N LEU A 66 -4.86 -6.98 -3.37
CA LEU A 66 -5.86 -7.26 -2.34
C LEU A 66 -6.83 -6.09 -2.14
N LEU A 67 -6.34 -4.85 -2.20
CA LEU A 67 -7.20 -3.67 -2.12
C LEU A 67 -8.18 -3.58 -3.30
N GLY A 68 -7.74 -3.92 -4.52
CA GLY A 68 -8.62 -3.95 -5.69
C GLY A 68 -9.73 -5.02 -5.56
N LEU A 69 -9.39 -6.21 -5.08
CA LEU A 69 -10.37 -7.26 -4.82
C LEU A 69 -11.37 -6.85 -3.72
N LEU A 70 -10.87 -6.26 -2.63
CA LEU A 70 -11.70 -5.77 -1.54
C LEU A 70 -12.64 -4.65 -1.99
N GLU A 71 -12.15 -3.69 -2.79
CA GLU A 71 -12.99 -2.63 -3.33
C GLU A 71 -14.09 -3.17 -4.23
N GLY A 72 -13.76 -4.07 -5.17
CA GLY A 72 -14.74 -4.68 -6.06
C GLY A 72 -15.81 -5.46 -5.30
N PHE A 73 -15.40 -6.20 -4.26
CA PHE A 73 -16.33 -6.89 -3.36
C PHE A 73 -17.23 -5.91 -2.61
N VAL A 74 -16.66 -4.88 -1.99
CA VAL A 74 -17.43 -3.88 -1.21
C VAL A 74 -18.38 -3.10 -2.11
N MET A 75 -17.94 -2.65 -3.29
CA MET A 75 -18.79 -1.93 -4.24
C MET A 75 -19.89 -2.81 -4.84
N GLY A 76 -19.64 -4.11 -5.01
CA GLY A 76 -20.68 -5.05 -5.45
C GLY A 76 -21.76 -5.32 -4.40
N MET A 77 -21.49 -5.02 -3.12
CA MET A 77 -22.44 -5.18 -2.01
C MET A 77 -23.28 -3.93 -1.71
N THR A 78 -22.89 -2.76 -2.23
CA THR A 78 -23.54 -1.46 -2.00
C THR A 78 -24.39 -1.02 -3.18
#